data_AF-A0A946H9H9-F1
#
_entry.id   AF-A0A946H9H9-F1
#
_cell.length_a   1.000
_cell.length_b   1.000
_cell.length_c   1.000
_cell.angle_alpha   90.00
_cell.angle_beta   90.00
_cell.angle_gamma   90.00
#
_symmetry.space_group_name_H-M   'P 1'
#
loop_
_entity.id
_entity.type
_entity.pdbx_description
1 polymer ?
#
loop_
_entity_poly.entity_id
_entity_poly.type
_entity_poly.pdbx_seq_one_letter_code
_entity_poly.pdbx_strand_id
1 'polypeptide(L)' 'MRIQDFKDWMQTTGIKSGADLSNTLGVGRNQAQRAIAAAKLGEDVAVKKTFSLAMTALAQGLKPWDDYNC' A
#
# COMPACT_ATOMS: atom_id res chain seq x y z
N MET A 1 -4.59 -3.61 10.35
CA MET A 1 -5.32 -3.62 9.07
C MET A 1 -5.34 -5.05 8.59
N ARG A 2 -6.53 -5.60 8.33
CA ARG A 2 -6.70 -6.96 7.83
C ARG A 2 -6.31 -7.03 6.35
N ILE A 3 -6.07 -8.23 5.85
CA ILE A 3 -5.78 -8.45 4.43
C ILE A 3 -6.89 -7.97 3.49
N GLN A 4 -8.15 -7.99 3.95
CA GLN A 4 -9.30 -7.50 3.19
C GLN A 4 -9.25 -5.97 3.03
N ASP A 5 -8.99 -5.23 4.10
CA ASP A 5 -8.80 -3.78 4.05
C ASP A 5 -7.68 -3.39 3.07
N PHE A 6 -6.62 -4.20 2.98
CA PHE A 6 -5.53 -4.00 2.02
C PHE A 6 -5.97 -4.24 0.57
N LYS A 7 -6.79 -5.27 0.31
CA LYS A 7 -7.37 -5.53 -1.02
C LYS A 7 -8.32 -4.41 -1.44
N ASP A 8 -9.19 -3.97 -0.55
CA ASP A 8 -10.17 -2.91 -0.81
C ASP A 8 -9.44 -1.58 -1.07
N TRP A 9 -8.37 -1.32 -0.32
CA TRP A 9 -7.49 -0.19 -0.57
C TRP A 9 -6.78 -0.27 -1.92
N MET A 10 -6.28 -1.45 -2.33
CA MET A 10 -5.68 -1.61 -3.66
C MET A 10 -6.69 -1.37 -4.79
N GLN A 11 -7.94 -1.82 -4.61
CA GLN A 11 -8.99 -1.60 -5.60
C GLN A 11 -9.37 -0.13 -5.72
N THR A 12 -9.52 0.57 -4.59
CA THR A 12 -9.86 2.00 -4.56
C THR A 12 -8.74 2.89 -5.10
N THR A 13 -7.47 2.53 -4.88
CA THR A 13 -6.31 3.28 -5.40
C THR A 13 -5.92 2.90 -6.83
N GLY A 14 -6.49 1.82 -7.38
CA GLY A 14 -6.17 1.34 -8.73
C GLY A 14 -4.78 0.67 -8.85
N ILE A 15 -4.15 0.34 -7.73
CA ILE A 15 -2.85 -0.34 -7.68
C ILE A 15 -3.03 -1.81 -8.09
N LYS A 16 -2.39 -2.22 -9.19
CA LYS A 16 -2.54 -3.56 -9.77
C LYS A 16 -1.30 -4.44 -9.64
N SER A 17 -0.13 -3.82 -9.43
CA SER A 17 1.15 -4.54 -9.40
C SER A 17 2.03 -4.14 -8.21
N GLY A 18 3.00 -5.01 -7.90
CA GLY A 18 4.00 -4.71 -6.87
C GLY A 18 4.95 -3.58 -7.27
N ALA A 19 5.06 -3.30 -8.58
CA ALA A 19 5.81 -2.14 -9.07
C ALA A 19 5.04 -0.85 -8.77
N ASP A 20 3.73 -0.82 -9.04
CA ASP A 20 2.89 0.34 -8.71
C ASP A 20 2.92 0.59 -7.21
N LEU A 21 2.71 -0.46 -6.40
CA LEU A 21 2.75 -0.35 -4.94
C LEU A 21 4.11 0.14 -4.43
N SER A 22 5.21 -0.33 -5.02
CA SER A 22 6.57 0.10 -4.69
C SER A 22 6.78 1.58 -5.02
N ASN A 23 6.32 2.03 -6.19
CA ASN A 23 6.39 3.42 -6.61
C ASN A 23 5.49 4.33 -5.76
N THR A 24 4.29 3.87 -5.40
CA THR A 24 3.32 4.67 -4.65
C THR A 24 3.66 4.76 -3.16
N LEU A 25 4.12 3.68 -2.54
CA LEU A 25 4.42 3.65 -1.10
C LEU A 25 5.91 3.82 -0.76
N GLY A 26 6.80 3.88 -1.76
CA GLY A 26 8.25 3.94 -1.54
C GLY A 26 8.83 2.68 -0.88
N VAL A 27 8.12 1.55 -0.96
CA VAL A 27 8.51 0.28 -0.33
C VAL A 27 9.36 -0.55 -1.28
N GLY A 28 10.23 -1.40 -0.73
CA GLY A 28 11.06 -2.30 -1.54
C GLY A 28 10.20 -3.24 -2.40
N ARG A 29 10.57 -3.40 -3.68
CA ARG A 29 9.82 -4.18 -4.68
C ARG A 29 9.48 -5.61 -4.24
N ASN A 30 10.42 -6.29 -3.57
CA ASN A 30 10.22 -7.62 -3.00
C ASN A 30 9.19 -7.63 -1.87
N GLN A 31 9.18 -6.59 -1.04
CA GLN A 31 8.20 -6.43 0.04
C GLN A 31 6.80 -6.18 -0.54
N ALA A 32 6.71 -5.35 -1.59
CA ALA A 32 5.46 -5.09 -2.29
C ALA A 32 4.88 -6.36 -2.95
N GLN A 33 5.73 -7.13 -3.64
CA GLN A 33 5.31 -8.39 -4.27
C GLN A 33 4.82 -9.40 -3.23
N ARG A 34 5.52 -9.56 -2.11
CA ARG A 34 5.09 -10.45 -1.02
C ARG A 34 3.75 -10.02 -0.43
N ALA A 35 3.55 -8.72 -0.19
CA ALA A 35 2.29 -8.18 0.32
C ALA A 35 1.12 -8.47 -0.64
N ILE A 36 1.30 -8.27 -1.94
CA ILE A 36 0.27 -8.56 -2.95
C ILE A 36 0.02 -10.06 -3.08
N ALA A 37 1.06 -10.89 -3.05
CA ALA A 37 0.93 -12.34 -3.14
C ALA A 37 0.15 -12.91 -1.95
N ALA A 38 0.52 -12.52 -0.73
CA ALA A 38 -0.16 -12.94 0.48
C ALA A 38 -1.60 -12.37 0.54
N ALA A 39 -1.82 -11.16 0.01
CA ALA A 39 -3.16 -10.64 -0.21
C ALA A 39 -3.97 -11.54 -1.11
N LYS A 40 -3.49 -11.87 -2.31
CA LYS A 40 -4.20 -12.76 -3.24
C LYS A 40 -4.54 -14.12 -2.60
N LEU A 41 -3.64 -14.67 -1.78
CA LEU A 41 -3.84 -15.93 -1.05
C LEU A 41 -4.83 -15.85 0.11
N GLY A 42 -5.22 -14.63 0.54
CA GLY A 42 -6.13 -14.44 1.66
C GLY A 42 -5.47 -14.65 3.02
N GLU A 43 -4.14 -14.66 3.08
CA GLU A 43 -3.38 -14.75 4.32
C GLU A 43 -3.45 -13.43 5.08
N ASP A 44 -3.56 -13.47 6.40
CA ASP A 44 -3.55 -12.25 7.20
C ASP A 44 -2.12 -11.70 7.27
N VAL A 45 -1.80 -10.77 6.37
CA VAL A 45 -0.49 -10.13 6.33
C VAL A 45 -0.40 -9.18 7.51
N ALA A 46 0.53 -9.44 8.43
CA ALA A 46 0.93 -8.47 9.43
C ALA A 46 1.58 -7.26 8.75
N VAL A 47 0.75 -6.30 8.34
CA VAL A 47 1.19 -5.07 7.68
C VAL A 47 2.00 -4.25 8.69
N LYS A 48 3.27 -3.98 8.39
CA LYS A 48 4.11 -3.13 9.24
C LYS A 48 3.46 -1.75 9.41
N LYS A 49 3.63 -1.13 10.59
CA LYS A 49 3.04 0.18 10.92
C LYS A 49 3.34 1.27 9.87
N THR A 50 4.56 1.30 9.35
CA THR A 50 4.99 2.22 8.28
C THR A 50 4.19 2.05 7.00
N PHE A 51 3.90 0.80 6.63
CA PHE A 51 3.13 0.45 5.45
C PHE A 51 1.65 0.82 5.63
N SER A 52 1.10 0.60 6.83
CA SER A 52 -0.25 1.08 7.17
C SER A 52 -0.35 2.60 7.13
N LEU A 53 0.66 3.31 7.64
CA LEU A 53 0.70 4.78 7.64
C LEU A 53 0.67 5.34 6.21
N ALA A 54 1.48 4.78 5.31
CA ALA A 54 1.57 5.21 3.91
C ALA A 54 0.26 4.92 3.15
N MET A 55 -0.38 3.78 3.41
CA MET A 55 -1.70 3.48 2.83
C MET A 55 -2.78 4.43 3.34
N THR A 56 -2.83 4.72 4.63
CA THR A 56 -3.78 5.68 5.21
C THR A 56 -3.55 7.08 4.65
N ALA A 57 -2.29 7.50 4.48
CA ALA A 57 -1.97 8.78 3.87
C ALA A 57 -2.54 8.89 2.45
N LEU A 58 -2.30 7.88 1.60
CA LEU A 58 -2.86 7.85 0.25
C LEU A 58 -4.38 7.76 0.21
N ALA A 59 -4.99 6.98 1.10
CA ALA A 59 -6.45 6.86 1.19
C ALA A 59 -7.12 8.20 1.57
N GLN A 60 -6.44 9.03 2.36
CA GLN A 60 -6.89 10.38 2.70
C GLN A 60 -6.52 11.42 1.64
N GLY A 61 -5.95 11.01 0.50
CA GLY A 61 -5.48 11.91 -0.56
C GLY A 61 -4.31 12.78 -0.12
N LEU A 62 -3.62 12.40 0.96
CA LEU A 62 -2.48 13.16 1.45
C LEU A 62 -1.31 13.00 0.48
N LYS A 63 -0.83 14.14 -0.02
CA LYS A 63 0.34 14.19 -0.89
C LYS A 63 1.63 13.96 -0.10
N PRO A 64 2.75 13.60 -0.76
CA PRO A 64 4.07 13.68 -0.15
C PRO A 64 4.28 15.07 0.48
N TRP A 65 4.96 15.14 1.63
CA TRP A 65 5.22 16.41 2.33
C TRP A 65 5.88 17.47 1.41
N ASP A 66 6.72 17.02 0.47
CA ASP A 66 7.38 17.88 -0.50
C ASP A 66 6.41 18.54 -1.51
N ASP A 67 5.24 17.95 -1.75
CA ASP A 67 4.19 18.49 -2.62
C ASP A 67 3.26 19.50 -1.90
N TYR A 68 3.39 19.65 -0.59
CA TYR A 68 2.61 20.61 0.20
C TYR A 68 3.24 22.00 0.30
N ASN A 69 4.49 22.17 -0.17
CA ASN A 69 5.16 23.45 -0.17
C ASN A 69 5.13 24.07 -1.57
N CYS A 70 4.22 25.04 -1.74
CA CYS A 70 4.32 26.11 -2.71
C CYS A 70 4.66 27.44 -2.01
#